data_AF-A0A9D8FJ45-F1
#
_entry.id   AF-A0A9D8FJ45-F1
#
_cell.length_a   1.000
_cell.length_b   1.000
_cell.length_c   1.000
_cell.angle_alpha   90.00
_cell.angle_beta   90.00
_cell.angle_gamma   90.00
#
_symmetry.space_group_name_H-M   'P 1'
#
loop_
_entity.id
_entity.type
_entity.pdbx_description
1 polymer ?
#
loop_
_entity_poly.entity_id
_entity_poly.type
_entity_poly.pdbx_seq_one_letter_code
_entity_poly.pdbx_strand_id
1 'polypeptide(L)'
;MHFNLFLNFIFLFLFACEDKPKEEEIIVPPVVHQYTSYFTGNTVDKKTSPKGGVCLMGGSSEDDNAMRWFLNQSDGGDILVLRASGANGYNDYMYSDLGVTINSVESIVVKNKDASYDTTLHRKINQAEGIWFAGGNQWNYVNYWRNTPIDSLINAGINNRNIVVGGTSAGMAILGEYIFNAKNGTVTSEEALGDPYRDDVSIDSLKFIGIKYLKNVITDTHYSQRSRQGRHVAFLARIAKDNNTLTKGIGIDERTAVTIDPSGMARVYGLGDAYFIRAMGLTEVCESGQPLTWDRNGEALKVYKAPVSGVFDLTDWETGVGGTWHHWSVVDGQFNSKPF
;
A
#
# COMPACT_ATOMS: atom_id res chain seq x y z
N MET A 1 -21.60 -105.18 31.46
CA MET A 1 -22.81 -104.74 30.73
C MET A 1 -22.75 -103.22 30.65
N HIS A 2 -22.95 -102.69 29.44
CA HIS A 2 -22.97 -101.27 29.05
C HIS A 2 -21.62 -100.59 28.74
N PHE A 3 -21.33 -100.62 27.45
CA PHE A 3 -20.33 -99.84 26.72
C PHE A 3 -20.95 -98.47 26.43
N ASN A 4 -20.39 -97.38 26.97
CA ASN A 4 -20.85 -96.02 26.66
C ASN A 4 -19.98 -95.42 25.56
N LEU A 5 -20.63 -95.09 24.45
CA LEU A 5 -20.06 -94.50 23.24
C LEU A 5 -20.00 -92.97 23.42
N PHE A 6 -18.80 -92.39 23.56
CA PHE A 6 -18.63 -90.93 23.50
C PHE A 6 -18.34 -90.50 22.06
N LEU A 7 -19.32 -89.86 21.43
CA LEU A 7 -19.22 -89.26 20.10
C LEU A 7 -18.65 -87.84 20.26
N ASN A 8 -17.38 -87.63 19.88
CA ASN A 8 -16.75 -86.30 19.86
C ASN A 8 -17.09 -85.59 18.53
N PHE A 9 -17.92 -84.55 18.58
CA PHE A 9 -18.09 -83.62 17.47
C PHE A 9 -16.93 -82.62 17.46
N ILE A 10 -16.06 -82.71 16.45
CA ILE A 10 -15.04 -81.70 16.16
C ILE A 10 -15.75 -80.53 15.47
N PHE A 11 -15.90 -79.40 16.15
CA PHE A 11 -16.29 -78.13 15.53
C PHE A 11 -15.07 -77.54 14.82
N LEU A 12 -15.08 -77.57 13.49
CA LEU A 12 -14.08 -76.92 12.65
C LEU A 12 -14.40 -75.41 12.62
N PHE A 13 -13.70 -74.59 13.40
CA PHE A 13 -13.74 -73.14 13.26
C PHE A 13 -12.98 -72.74 11.99
N LEU A 14 -13.72 -72.41 10.93
CA LEU A 14 -13.18 -71.68 9.78
C LEU A 14 -12.89 -70.24 10.22
N PHE A 15 -11.62 -69.93 10.44
CA PHE A 15 -11.16 -68.54 10.49
C PHE A 15 -11.27 -67.96 9.08
N ALA A 16 -12.32 -67.17 8.83
CA ALA A 16 -12.31 -66.24 7.71
C ALA A 16 -11.35 -65.10 8.07
N CYS A 17 -10.26 -64.95 7.33
CA CYS A 17 -9.49 -63.70 7.33
C CYS A 17 -10.40 -62.61 6.77
N GLU A 18 -10.87 -61.72 7.64
CA GLU A 18 -11.48 -60.47 7.22
C GLU A 18 -10.33 -59.52 6.85
N ASP A 19 -10.13 -59.29 5.55
CA ASP A 19 -9.18 -58.30 5.05
C ASP A 19 -9.57 -56.93 5.62
N LYS A 20 -8.74 -56.38 6.51
CA LYS A 20 -8.88 -55.00 6.95
C LYS A 20 -8.84 -54.11 5.71
N PRO A 21 -9.78 -53.17 5.53
CA PRO A 21 -9.72 -52.23 4.43
C PRO A 21 -8.39 -51.48 4.51
N LYS A 22 -7.63 -51.45 3.41
CA LYS A 22 -6.43 -50.62 3.30
C LYS A 22 -6.83 -49.18 3.57
N GLU A 23 -6.20 -48.54 4.56
CA GLU A 23 -6.27 -47.08 4.70
C GLU A 23 -5.77 -46.47 3.39
N GLU A 24 -6.68 -45.89 2.61
CA GLU A 24 -6.32 -45.06 1.48
C GLU A 24 -5.57 -43.84 2.03
N GLU A 25 -4.27 -43.78 1.76
CA GLU A 25 -3.47 -42.61 2.04
C GLU A 25 -4.08 -41.43 1.25
N ILE A 26 -4.76 -40.53 1.95
CA ILE A 26 -5.32 -39.32 1.35
C ILE A 26 -4.12 -38.49 0.90
N ILE A 27 -3.74 -38.61 -0.37
CA ILE A 27 -2.78 -37.72 -1.01
C ILE A 27 -3.47 -36.36 -1.12
N VAL A 28 -3.34 -35.55 -0.08
CA VAL A 28 -3.74 -34.14 -0.15
C VAL A 28 -2.81 -33.49 -1.16
N PRO A 29 -3.32 -32.98 -2.30
CA PRO A 29 -2.47 -32.30 -3.25
C PRO A 29 -1.75 -31.14 -2.55
N PRO A 30 -0.48 -30.87 -2.87
CA PRO A 30 0.25 -29.77 -2.24
C PRO A 30 -0.56 -28.49 -2.43
N VAL A 31 -0.71 -27.71 -1.35
CA VAL A 31 -1.39 -26.42 -1.40
C VAL A 31 -0.63 -25.55 -2.40
N VAL A 32 -1.25 -25.28 -3.55
CA VAL A 32 -0.66 -24.43 -4.59
C VAL A 32 -0.94 -22.98 -4.23
N HIS A 33 0.00 -22.38 -3.50
CA HIS A 33 -0.05 -20.95 -3.20
C HIS A 33 0.05 -20.13 -4.49
N GLN A 34 -0.84 -19.15 -4.66
CA GLN A 34 -0.83 -18.21 -5.78
C GLN A 34 0.13 -17.02 -5.54
N TYR A 35 1.11 -17.22 -4.66
CA TYR A 35 2.16 -16.27 -4.32
C TYR A 35 3.48 -17.00 -4.07
N THR A 36 4.59 -16.26 -4.13
CA THR A 36 5.91 -16.73 -3.69
C THR A 36 6.27 -16.06 -2.36
N SER A 37 6.84 -16.82 -1.42
CA SER A 37 7.22 -16.37 -0.07
C SER A 37 8.73 -16.39 0.09
N TYR A 38 9.32 -15.34 0.66
CA TYR A 38 10.73 -15.27 1.02
C TYR A 38 10.88 -14.78 2.45
N PHE A 39 11.50 -15.58 3.31
CA PHE A 39 11.52 -15.35 4.74
C PHE A 39 12.95 -15.18 5.26
N THR A 40 13.17 -14.17 6.11
CA THR A 40 14.44 -13.92 6.81
C THR A 40 14.14 -13.57 8.27
N GLY A 41 14.85 -14.20 9.22
CA GLY A 41 14.75 -13.89 10.65
C GLY A 41 14.17 -15.03 11.49
N ASN A 42 13.55 -14.67 12.62
CA ASN A 42 13.02 -15.64 13.58
C ASN A 42 11.67 -16.20 13.13
N THR A 43 11.54 -17.53 13.05
CA THR A 43 10.32 -18.21 12.60
C THR A 43 9.18 -18.18 13.63
N VAL A 44 9.46 -17.77 14.87
CA VAL A 44 8.46 -17.59 15.92
C VAL A 44 7.94 -16.15 15.88
N ASP A 45 6.62 -16.02 15.72
CA ASP A 45 5.85 -14.77 15.78
C ASP A 45 6.15 -13.98 17.06
N LYS A 46 6.38 -12.67 16.91
CA LYS A 46 6.65 -11.77 18.05
C LYS A 46 5.70 -10.59 18.03
N LYS A 47 4.66 -10.70 18.87
CA LYS A 47 3.73 -9.60 19.15
C LYS A 47 4.43 -8.48 19.92
N THR A 48 4.37 -7.26 19.40
CA THR A 48 4.89 -6.05 20.06
C THR A 48 3.79 -5.02 20.26
N SER A 49 4.15 -3.78 20.59
CA SER A 49 3.22 -2.64 20.62
C SER A 49 3.61 -1.63 19.53
N PRO A 50 3.23 -1.86 18.26
CA PRO A 50 3.55 -0.96 17.18
C PRO A 50 3.07 0.46 17.45
N LYS A 51 3.93 1.42 17.13
CA LYS A 51 3.67 2.85 17.34
C LYS A 51 2.78 3.43 16.24
N GLY A 52 2.71 2.76 15.09
CA GLY A 52 1.91 3.16 13.94
C GLY A 52 2.58 4.24 13.10
N GLY A 53 1.80 4.86 12.21
CA GLY A 53 2.28 5.88 11.28
C GLY A 53 2.45 5.34 9.86
N VAL A 54 2.91 6.23 8.97
CA VAL A 54 2.98 5.98 7.53
C VAL A 54 4.32 6.42 6.96
N CYS A 55 4.94 5.61 6.12
CA CYS A 55 6.14 5.99 5.36
C CYS A 55 5.87 5.98 3.85
N LEU A 56 5.86 7.15 3.23
CA LEU A 56 5.61 7.36 1.81
C LEU A 56 6.95 7.61 1.08
N MET A 57 7.25 6.88 0.00
CA MET A 57 8.48 7.08 -0.79
C MET A 57 8.19 7.32 -2.26
N GLY A 58 8.80 8.37 -2.82
CA GLY A 58 8.57 8.82 -4.19
C GLY A 58 9.15 7.93 -5.29
N GLY A 59 9.86 6.84 -4.94
CA GLY A 59 10.39 5.87 -5.89
C GLY A 59 11.86 6.08 -6.26
N SER A 60 12.34 5.27 -7.23
CA SER A 60 13.76 5.08 -7.54
C SER A 60 14.45 4.26 -6.45
N SER A 61 15.25 4.86 -5.58
CA SER A 61 15.83 4.19 -4.41
C SER A 61 15.09 4.57 -3.12
N GLU A 62 15.07 3.67 -2.15
CA GLU A 62 14.66 3.94 -0.78
C GLU A 62 15.54 5.00 -0.11
N ASP A 63 14.98 5.68 0.91
CA ASP A 63 15.76 6.47 1.86
C ASP A 63 15.96 5.66 3.16
N ASP A 64 17.21 5.41 3.51
CA ASP A 64 17.57 4.57 4.67
C ASP A 64 17.05 5.14 5.99
N ASN A 65 17.04 6.46 6.17
CA ASN A 65 16.63 7.07 7.43
C ASN A 65 15.12 6.97 7.65
N ALA A 66 14.34 7.20 6.59
CA ALA A 66 12.91 6.97 6.60
C ALA A 66 12.58 5.48 6.76
N MET A 67 13.35 4.57 6.17
CA MET A 67 13.16 3.13 6.38
C MET A 67 13.50 2.71 7.82
N ARG A 68 14.59 3.22 8.40
CA ARG A 68 14.89 3.03 9.83
C ARG A 68 13.76 3.55 10.70
N TRP A 69 13.19 4.71 10.36
CA TRP A 69 12.02 5.24 11.07
C TRP A 69 10.85 4.25 11.00
N PHE A 70 10.53 3.74 9.80
CA PHE A 70 9.46 2.75 9.59
C PHE A 70 9.68 1.49 10.44
N LEU A 71 10.88 0.90 10.41
CA LEU A 71 11.20 -0.28 11.21
C LEU A 71 11.11 -0.02 12.72
N ASN A 72 11.53 1.16 13.18
CA ASN A 72 11.39 1.54 14.59
C ASN A 72 9.93 1.74 15.03
N GLN A 73 8.99 1.93 14.10
CA GLN A 73 7.56 1.98 14.43
C GLN A 73 6.97 0.59 14.66
N SER A 74 7.57 -0.49 14.16
CA SER A 74 7.11 -1.86 14.43
C SER A 74 7.51 -2.39 15.81
N ASP A 75 8.26 -1.59 16.59
CA ASP A 75 8.72 -1.94 17.94
C ASP A 75 9.48 -3.28 17.99
N GLY A 76 10.22 -3.58 16.93
CA GLY A 76 11.01 -4.80 16.80
C GLY A 76 10.17 -6.08 16.55
N GLY A 77 8.97 -5.92 15.98
CA GLY A 77 8.08 -7.00 15.56
C GLY A 77 8.37 -7.52 14.15
N ASP A 78 7.38 -8.17 13.55
CA ASP A 78 7.43 -8.81 12.23
C ASP A 78 7.06 -7.83 11.10
N ILE A 79 7.89 -7.82 10.05
CA ILE A 79 7.68 -6.97 8.87
C ILE A 79 7.22 -7.82 7.69
N LEU A 80 6.09 -7.45 7.10
CA LEU A 80 5.57 -8.07 5.89
C LEU A 80 5.73 -7.12 4.70
N VAL A 81 6.45 -7.58 3.68
CA VAL A 81 6.60 -6.86 2.42
C VAL A 81 5.64 -7.46 1.40
N LEU A 82 4.59 -6.72 1.07
CA LEU A 82 3.61 -7.14 0.07
C LEU A 82 3.97 -6.58 -1.30
N ARG A 83 4.08 -7.49 -2.28
CA ARG A 83 4.44 -7.17 -3.66
C ARG A 83 3.47 -7.78 -4.65
N ALA A 84 3.30 -7.13 -5.79
CA ALA A 84 2.60 -7.68 -6.96
C ALA A 84 3.55 -8.11 -8.10
N SER A 85 4.87 -7.99 -7.90
CA SER A 85 5.92 -8.38 -8.84
C SER A 85 7.27 -8.46 -8.11
N GLY A 86 8.35 -8.77 -8.82
CA GLY A 86 9.71 -8.78 -8.27
C GLY A 86 10.00 -9.99 -7.37
N ALA A 87 10.87 -9.79 -6.39
CA ALA A 87 11.37 -10.83 -5.49
C ALA A 87 11.63 -10.26 -4.08
N ASN A 88 12.69 -10.69 -3.40
CA ASN A 88 12.97 -10.48 -1.97
C ASN A 88 13.99 -9.38 -1.65
N GLY A 89 14.12 -8.36 -2.50
CA GLY A 89 15.14 -7.31 -2.33
C GLY A 89 15.07 -6.50 -1.02
N TYR A 90 13.99 -6.61 -0.25
CA TYR A 90 13.84 -5.94 1.05
C TYR A 90 14.28 -6.78 2.24
N ASN A 91 14.44 -8.10 2.08
CA ASN A 91 14.66 -9.00 3.21
C ASN A 91 15.95 -8.65 3.97
N ASP A 92 17.10 -8.73 3.31
CA ASP A 92 18.40 -8.43 3.94
C ASP A 92 18.52 -6.92 4.24
N TYR A 93 18.02 -6.08 3.34
CA TYR A 93 18.00 -4.63 3.54
C TYR A 93 17.33 -4.23 4.86
N MET A 94 16.11 -4.72 5.13
CA MET A 94 15.37 -4.39 6.35
C MET A 94 15.86 -5.18 7.58
N TYR A 95 16.28 -6.44 7.40
CA TYR A 95 16.65 -7.32 8.51
C TYR A 95 18.07 -7.07 9.04
N SER A 96 19.05 -6.84 8.17
CA SER A 96 20.46 -6.68 8.53
C SER A 96 21.01 -5.29 8.22
N ASP A 97 20.81 -4.79 7.01
CA ASP A 97 21.65 -3.71 6.47
C ASP A 97 21.37 -2.36 7.14
N LEU A 98 20.11 -2.12 7.54
CA LEU A 98 19.71 -0.87 8.19
C LEU A 98 20.09 -0.78 9.68
N GLY A 99 20.50 -1.89 10.30
CA GLY A 99 20.94 -1.93 11.69
C GLY A 99 19.82 -1.71 12.73
N VAL A 100 18.55 -1.90 12.36
CA VAL A 100 17.41 -1.84 13.28
C VAL A 100 16.98 -3.25 13.64
N THR A 101 16.91 -3.56 14.94
CA THR A 101 16.49 -4.89 15.39
C THR A 101 14.99 -5.09 15.21
N ILE A 102 14.63 -6.06 14.37
CA ILE A 102 13.27 -6.55 14.12
C ILE A 102 13.21 -8.07 14.27
N ASN A 103 12.02 -8.66 14.35
CA ASN A 103 11.88 -10.11 14.56
C ASN A 103 12.11 -10.91 13.26
N SER A 104 11.42 -10.50 12.19
CA SER A 104 11.56 -11.12 10.88
C SER A 104 11.14 -10.15 9.76
N VAL A 105 11.54 -10.49 8.53
CA VAL A 105 11.04 -9.90 7.29
C VAL A 105 10.55 -11.01 6.39
N GLU A 106 9.32 -10.88 5.92
CA GLU A 106 8.76 -11.77 4.92
C GLU A 106 8.29 -11.01 3.68
N SER A 107 8.87 -11.30 2.52
CA SER A 107 8.39 -10.81 1.23
C SER A 107 7.41 -11.79 0.60
N ILE A 108 6.18 -11.33 0.34
CA ILE A 108 5.16 -12.07 -0.39
C ILE A 108 4.95 -11.44 -1.76
N VAL A 109 5.22 -12.21 -2.81
CA VAL A 109 4.99 -11.82 -4.21
C VAL A 109 3.69 -12.46 -4.69
N VAL A 110 2.61 -11.70 -4.65
CA VAL A 110 1.28 -12.10 -5.12
C VAL A 110 1.21 -12.04 -6.63
N LYS A 111 0.75 -13.11 -7.28
CA LYS A 111 0.70 -13.22 -8.75
C LYS A 111 -0.67 -12.89 -9.34
N ASN A 112 -1.74 -13.08 -8.58
CA ASN A 112 -3.12 -12.85 -9.01
C ASN A 112 -4.04 -12.67 -7.79
N LYS A 113 -5.32 -12.38 -8.06
CA LYS A 113 -6.34 -12.15 -7.05
C LYS A 113 -6.64 -13.38 -6.17
N ASP A 114 -6.44 -14.60 -6.67
CA ASP A 114 -6.80 -15.83 -5.95
C ASP A 114 -5.95 -16.02 -4.69
N ALA A 115 -4.71 -15.51 -4.67
CA ALA A 115 -3.85 -15.48 -3.48
C ALA A 115 -4.51 -14.77 -2.29
N SER A 116 -5.42 -13.83 -2.56
CA SER A 116 -6.10 -13.04 -1.53
C SER A 116 -7.07 -13.86 -0.68
N TYR A 117 -7.35 -15.11 -1.04
CA TYR A 117 -8.20 -16.03 -0.28
C TYR A 117 -7.40 -17.10 0.47
N ASP A 118 -6.07 -17.07 0.38
CA ASP A 118 -5.20 -17.99 1.10
C ASP A 118 -5.13 -17.63 2.60
N THR A 119 -5.60 -18.52 3.45
CA THR A 119 -5.64 -18.32 4.91
C THR A 119 -4.24 -18.24 5.54
N THR A 120 -3.22 -18.79 4.89
CA THR A 120 -1.82 -18.65 5.30
C THR A 120 -1.34 -17.21 5.12
N LEU A 121 -1.71 -16.57 4.00
CA LEU A 121 -1.43 -15.15 3.78
C LEU A 121 -2.21 -14.27 4.76
N HIS A 122 -3.47 -14.60 5.06
CA HIS A 122 -4.25 -13.89 6.07
C HIS A 122 -3.56 -13.91 7.44
N ARG A 123 -3.05 -15.08 7.84
CA ARG A 123 -2.30 -15.23 9.09
C ARG A 123 -1.06 -14.33 9.12
N LYS A 124 -0.27 -14.30 8.04
CA LYS A 124 0.93 -13.45 7.94
C LYS A 124 0.58 -11.96 8.08
N ILE A 125 -0.50 -11.50 7.45
CA ILE A 125 -0.99 -10.12 7.59
C ILE A 125 -1.45 -9.82 9.03
N ASN A 126 -2.12 -10.77 9.67
CA ASN A 126 -2.58 -10.62 11.06
C ASN A 126 -1.45 -10.61 12.09
N GLN A 127 -0.29 -11.19 11.75
CA GLN A 127 0.88 -11.23 12.61
C GLN A 127 1.80 -10.03 12.39
N ALA A 128 1.87 -9.46 11.18
CA ALA A 128 2.76 -8.34 10.90
C ALA A 128 2.49 -7.10 11.78
N GLU A 129 3.56 -6.53 12.33
CA GLU A 129 3.60 -5.23 13.04
C GLU A 129 3.96 -4.05 12.13
N GLY A 130 4.53 -4.34 10.95
CA GLY A 130 4.73 -3.38 9.87
C GLY A 130 4.42 -3.99 8.51
N ILE A 131 3.72 -3.26 7.65
CA ILE A 131 3.45 -3.68 6.26
C ILE A 131 4.05 -2.69 5.27
N TRP A 132 4.93 -3.19 4.41
CA TRP A 132 5.55 -2.41 3.34
C TRP A 132 5.01 -2.82 1.96
N PHE A 133 4.62 -1.84 1.16
CA PHE A 133 4.17 -2.03 -0.23
C PHE A 133 5.27 -1.62 -1.20
N ALA A 134 5.79 -2.59 -1.95
CA ALA A 134 6.87 -2.33 -2.89
C ALA A 134 6.43 -1.58 -4.16
N GLY A 135 7.40 -1.09 -4.93
CA GLY A 135 7.16 -0.57 -6.28
C GLY A 135 6.65 -1.65 -7.26
N GLY A 136 6.16 -1.21 -8.42
CA GLY A 136 5.56 -2.07 -9.44
C GLY A 136 4.48 -1.32 -10.23
N ASN A 137 3.36 -2.00 -10.50
CA ASN A 137 2.17 -1.38 -11.09
C ASN A 137 1.06 -1.33 -10.04
N GLN A 138 0.62 -0.12 -9.65
CA GLN A 138 -0.41 0.07 -8.63
C GLN A 138 -1.77 -0.53 -9.01
N TRP A 139 -2.06 -0.71 -10.30
CA TRP A 139 -3.27 -1.41 -10.73
C TRP A 139 -3.31 -2.84 -10.22
N ASN A 140 -2.16 -3.53 -10.16
CA ASN A 140 -2.12 -4.90 -9.66
C ASN A 140 -2.50 -4.97 -8.18
N TYR A 141 -2.06 -4.02 -7.36
CA TYR A 141 -2.41 -3.93 -5.94
C TYR A 141 -3.93 -3.76 -5.78
N VAL A 142 -4.51 -2.81 -6.53
CA VAL A 142 -5.97 -2.57 -6.53
C VAL A 142 -6.73 -3.80 -7.02
N ASN A 143 -6.31 -4.39 -8.14
CA ASN A 143 -6.96 -5.52 -8.78
C ASN A 143 -6.90 -6.80 -7.93
N TYR A 144 -5.78 -7.06 -7.26
CA TYR A 144 -5.59 -8.29 -6.48
C TYR A 144 -6.20 -8.20 -5.09
N TRP A 145 -6.16 -7.04 -4.42
CA TRP A 145 -6.45 -6.99 -2.98
C TRP A 145 -7.71 -6.23 -2.61
N ARG A 146 -8.18 -5.28 -3.43
CA ARG A 146 -9.40 -4.54 -3.10
C ARG A 146 -10.65 -5.44 -3.16
N ASN A 147 -11.54 -5.27 -2.19
CA ASN A 147 -12.73 -6.09 -1.98
C ASN A 147 -12.39 -7.57 -1.80
N THR A 148 -11.29 -7.86 -1.08
CA THR A 148 -10.87 -9.21 -0.71
C THR A 148 -10.49 -9.21 0.76
N PRO A 149 -10.35 -10.36 1.43
CA PRO A 149 -9.92 -10.38 2.82
C PRO A 149 -8.62 -9.59 3.10
N ILE A 150 -7.72 -9.47 2.12
CA ILE A 150 -6.44 -8.77 2.28
C ILE A 150 -6.63 -7.30 2.68
N ASP A 151 -7.49 -6.55 1.98
CA ASP A 151 -7.70 -5.13 2.32
C ASP A 151 -8.30 -4.97 3.72
N SER A 152 -9.24 -5.85 4.08
CA SER A 152 -9.96 -5.82 5.34
C SER A 152 -9.02 -6.14 6.50
N LEU A 153 -8.12 -7.10 6.31
CA LEU A 153 -7.10 -7.46 7.30
C LEU A 153 -6.04 -6.37 7.47
N ILE A 154 -5.59 -5.73 6.40
CA ILE A 154 -4.67 -4.59 6.47
C ILE A 154 -5.33 -3.44 7.25
N ASN A 155 -6.57 -3.08 6.89
CA ASN A 155 -7.33 -2.04 7.61
C ASN A 155 -7.57 -2.41 9.08
N ALA A 156 -7.84 -3.67 9.40
CA ALA A 156 -7.95 -4.12 10.79
C ALA A 156 -6.61 -4.00 11.53
N GLY A 157 -5.49 -4.30 10.88
CA GLY A 157 -4.15 -4.07 11.43
C GLY A 157 -3.89 -2.59 11.76
N ILE A 158 -4.22 -1.70 10.82
CA ILE A 158 -4.06 -0.25 11.00
C ILE A 158 -4.94 0.25 12.17
N ASN A 159 -6.23 -0.10 12.16
CA ASN A 159 -7.19 0.47 13.10
C ASN A 159 -7.16 -0.16 14.50
N ASN A 160 -6.83 -1.46 14.60
CA ASN A 160 -6.99 -2.21 15.86
C ASN A 160 -5.66 -2.64 16.47
N ARG A 161 -4.57 -2.70 15.69
CA ARG A 161 -3.24 -3.11 16.15
C ARG A 161 -2.18 -2.02 16.00
N ASN A 162 -2.57 -0.85 15.47
CA ASN A 162 -1.72 0.31 15.29
C ASN A 162 -0.43 0.01 14.50
N ILE A 163 -0.49 -0.92 13.54
CA ILE A 163 0.68 -1.28 12.71
C ILE A 163 1.18 -0.08 11.91
N VAL A 164 2.48 -0.04 11.64
CA VAL A 164 3.04 0.92 10.68
C VAL A 164 2.80 0.43 9.25
N VAL A 165 2.49 1.34 8.34
CA VAL A 165 2.39 1.03 6.91
C VAL A 165 3.29 1.93 6.09
N GLY A 166 3.73 1.47 4.92
CA GLY A 166 4.53 2.31 4.04
C GLY A 166 4.65 1.73 2.66
N GLY A 167 5.18 2.50 1.73
CA GLY A 167 5.44 2.01 0.39
C GLY A 167 6.18 2.99 -0.49
N THR A 168 6.66 2.46 -1.62
CA THR A 168 7.43 3.23 -2.62
C THR A 168 6.77 3.17 -4.00
N SER A 169 6.79 4.27 -4.75
CA SER A 169 6.26 4.34 -6.11
C SER A 169 4.79 3.84 -6.17
N ALA A 170 4.50 2.75 -6.89
CA ALA A 170 3.18 2.12 -6.90
C ALA A 170 2.64 1.74 -5.52
N GLY A 171 3.50 1.28 -4.60
CA GLY A 171 3.10 0.95 -3.23
C GLY A 171 2.76 2.19 -2.40
N MET A 172 3.37 3.33 -2.69
CA MET A 172 2.95 4.62 -2.12
C MET A 172 1.60 5.05 -2.69
N ALA A 173 1.40 4.88 -4.00
CA ALA A 173 0.22 5.38 -4.73
C ALA A 173 -1.11 4.85 -4.18
N ILE A 174 -1.12 3.67 -3.57
CA ILE A 174 -2.32 3.03 -3.00
C ILE A 174 -2.65 3.45 -1.56
N LEU A 175 -1.81 4.29 -0.93
CA LEU A 175 -1.99 4.71 0.46
C LEU A 175 -2.85 5.97 0.60
N GLY A 176 -3.04 6.73 -0.49
CA GLY A 176 -4.04 7.79 -0.54
C GLY A 176 -5.46 7.22 -0.54
N GLU A 177 -6.43 8.00 -0.04
CA GLU A 177 -7.85 7.64 -0.17
C GLU A 177 -8.29 7.60 -1.64
N TYR A 178 -7.74 8.52 -2.44
CA TYR A 178 -7.90 8.52 -3.90
C TYR A 178 -6.64 7.99 -4.56
N ILE A 179 -6.81 7.16 -5.58
CA ILE A 179 -5.70 6.44 -6.23
C ILE A 179 -5.69 6.75 -7.71
N PHE A 180 -4.56 7.30 -8.21
CA PHE A 180 -4.24 7.19 -9.63
C PHE A 180 -3.82 5.75 -9.94
N ASN A 181 -4.79 4.93 -10.37
CA ASN A 181 -4.65 3.48 -10.38
C ASN A 181 -3.85 2.93 -11.58
N ALA A 182 -3.55 3.77 -12.57
CA ALA A 182 -2.81 3.41 -13.79
C ALA A 182 -3.34 2.19 -14.57
N LYS A 183 -4.64 1.86 -14.43
CA LYS A 183 -5.30 0.76 -15.15
C LYS A 183 -5.13 0.89 -16.66
N ASN A 184 -5.26 2.11 -17.15
CA ASN A 184 -5.20 2.47 -18.57
C ASN A 184 -3.84 3.10 -18.95
N GLY A 185 -2.79 2.82 -18.19
CA GLY A 185 -1.46 3.38 -18.41
C GLY A 185 -1.16 4.63 -17.58
N THR A 186 -0.14 5.38 -17.99
CA THR A 186 0.25 6.65 -17.37
C THR A 186 -0.13 7.82 -18.27
N VAL A 187 -0.33 8.98 -17.67
CA VAL A 187 -0.60 10.24 -18.37
C VAL A 187 0.47 11.28 -18.00
N THR A 188 0.83 12.14 -18.95
CA THR A 188 1.71 13.31 -18.72
C THR A 188 0.93 14.51 -18.17
N SER A 189 1.64 15.54 -17.72
CA SER A 189 0.99 16.79 -17.29
C SER A 189 0.30 17.52 -18.44
N GLU A 190 0.91 17.59 -19.62
CA GLU A 190 0.31 18.24 -20.78
C GLU A 190 -1.01 17.55 -21.19
N GLU A 191 -1.00 16.22 -21.29
CA GLU A 191 -2.19 15.44 -21.66
C GLU A 191 -3.32 15.58 -20.63
N ALA A 192 -3.00 15.44 -19.34
CA ALA A 192 -4.00 15.49 -18.27
C ALA A 192 -4.60 16.89 -18.08
N LEU A 193 -3.81 17.95 -18.33
CA LEU A 193 -4.29 19.33 -18.29
C LEU A 193 -5.06 19.69 -19.56
N GLY A 194 -4.70 19.13 -20.72
CA GLY A 194 -5.39 19.37 -21.99
C GLY A 194 -6.76 18.69 -22.09
N ASP A 195 -6.95 17.56 -21.40
CA ASP A 195 -8.26 16.94 -21.20
C ASP A 195 -8.26 16.12 -19.90
N PRO A 196 -8.88 16.62 -18.82
CA PRO A 196 -8.90 15.93 -17.53
C PRO A 196 -9.82 14.70 -17.52
N TYR A 197 -10.61 14.44 -18.58
CA TYR A 197 -11.44 13.24 -18.71
C TYR A 197 -10.94 12.21 -19.73
N ARG A 198 -9.66 12.29 -20.13
CA ARG A 198 -9.02 11.19 -20.85
C ARG A 198 -9.11 9.87 -20.08
N ASP A 199 -9.22 8.78 -20.83
CA ASP A 199 -9.32 7.43 -20.27
C ASP A 199 -8.11 7.03 -19.41
N ASP A 200 -6.93 7.59 -19.70
CA ASP A 200 -5.69 7.35 -18.93
C ASP A 200 -5.56 8.22 -17.67
N VAL A 201 -6.45 9.19 -17.44
CA VAL A 201 -6.65 9.88 -16.16
C VAL A 201 -7.52 9.00 -15.25
N SER A 202 -7.02 7.80 -14.94
CA SER A 202 -7.76 6.78 -14.20
C SER A 202 -7.67 7.01 -12.68
N ILE A 203 -8.58 7.84 -12.17
CA ILE A 203 -8.71 8.14 -10.75
C ILE A 203 -9.77 7.26 -10.11
N ASP A 204 -9.37 6.56 -9.06
CA ASP A 204 -10.22 5.66 -8.30
C ASP A 204 -10.57 6.27 -6.95
N SER A 205 -11.87 6.31 -6.65
CA SER A 205 -12.44 6.85 -5.41
C SER A 205 -13.08 5.78 -4.52
N LEU A 206 -12.97 4.50 -4.89
CA LEU A 206 -13.48 3.40 -4.09
C LEU A 206 -12.52 3.11 -2.92
N LYS A 207 -13.11 2.81 -1.76
CA LYS A 207 -12.36 2.46 -0.54
C LYS A 207 -11.39 1.32 -0.80
N PHE A 208 -10.16 1.47 -0.29
CA PHE A 208 -9.13 0.43 -0.32
C PHE A 208 -8.37 0.37 1.01
N ILE A 209 -7.36 1.21 1.21
CA ILE A 209 -6.60 1.31 2.46
C ILE A 209 -6.97 2.61 3.18
N GLY A 210 -7.56 2.50 4.36
CA GLY A 210 -8.03 3.64 5.16
C GLY A 210 -6.98 4.12 6.14
N ILE A 211 -6.44 5.33 5.91
CA ILE A 211 -5.42 5.95 6.76
C ILE A 211 -5.92 7.31 7.23
N LYS A 212 -5.95 7.54 8.54
CA LYS A 212 -6.55 8.73 9.18
C LYS A 212 -6.10 10.06 8.55
N TYR A 213 -4.80 10.27 8.38
CA TYR A 213 -4.24 11.52 7.87
C TYR A 213 -4.12 11.59 6.35
N LEU A 214 -4.51 10.54 5.63
CA LEU A 214 -4.57 10.50 4.16
C LEU A 214 -6.01 10.49 3.63
N LYS A 215 -6.96 10.92 4.46
CA LYS A 215 -8.34 11.19 4.02
C LYS A 215 -8.39 12.40 3.09
N ASN A 216 -9.17 12.26 2.02
CA ASN A 216 -9.29 13.17 0.90
C ASN A 216 -7.95 13.46 0.20
N VAL A 217 -6.96 12.58 0.35
CA VAL A 217 -5.62 12.72 -0.24
C VAL A 217 -5.48 11.83 -1.45
N ILE A 218 -4.96 12.39 -2.54
CA ILE A 218 -4.32 11.64 -3.62
C ILE A 218 -2.80 11.82 -3.54
N THR A 219 -2.06 10.78 -3.86
CA THR A 219 -0.59 10.81 -3.88
C THR A 219 -0.03 10.70 -5.30
N ASP A 220 1.11 11.33 -5.54
CA ASP A 220 1.88 11.11 -6.76
C ASP A 220 3.39 10.95 -6.48
N THR A 221 4.06 10.15 -7.31
CA THR A 221 5.45 9.70 -7.13
C THR A 221 6.31 10.12 -8.33
N HIS A 222 7.62 9.96 -8.23
CA HIS A 222 8.58 10.35 -9.28
C HIS A 222 8.36 11.79 -9.77
N TYR A 223 8.07 12.68 -8.82
CA TYR A 223 7.22 13.84 -9.05
C TYR A 223 7.87 14.88 -9.96
N SER A 224 8.92 15.57 -9.49
CA SER A 224 9.62 16.59 -10.29
C SER A 224 10.43 15.97 -11.43
N GLN A 225 10.95 14.75 -11.26
CA GLN A 225 11.76 14.05 -12.27
C GLN A 225 10.98 13.76 -13.55
N ARG A 226 9.63 13.76 -13.48
CA ARG A 226 8.74 13.48 -14.61
C ARG A 226 7.74 14.62 -14.85
N SER A 227 8.01 15.81 -14.31
CA SER A 227 7.18 17.01 -14.44
C SER A 227 5.71 16.78 -14.10
N ARG A 228 5.42 16.07 -12.99
CA ARG A 228 4.08 15.57 -12.64
C ARG A 228 3.19 16.54 -11.87
N GLN A 229 3.63 17.78 -11.67
CA GLN A 229 2.84 18.81 -11.01
C GLN A 229 1.49 19.01 -11.71
N GLY A 230 1.52 19.25 -13.03
CA GLY A 230 0.31 19.49 -13.82
C GLY A 230 -0.70 18.36 -13.79
N ARG A 231 -0.27 17.10 -14.01
CA ARG A 231 -1.20 15.96 -13.94
C ARG A 231 -1.80 15.79 -12.54
N HIS A 232 -1.02 16.06 -11.50
CA HIS A 232 -1.52 15.96 -10.14
C HIS A 232 -2.57 17.04 -9.85
N VAL A 233 -2.42 18.25 -10.41
CA VAL A 233 -3.48 19.27 -10.42
C VAL A 233 -4.72 18.79 -11.15
N ALA A 234 -4.58 18.16 -12.33
CA ALA A 234 -5.72 17.58 -13.05
C ALA A 234 -6.44 16.50 -12.23
N PHE A 235 -5.70 15.65 -11.51
CA PHE A 235 -6.28 14.64 -10.64
C PHE A 235 -7.07 15.27 -9.49
N LEU A 236 -6.50 16.27 -8.82
CA LEU A 236 -7.16 17.02 -7.76
C LEU A 236 -8.43 17.71 -8.27
N ALA A 237 -8.38 18.28 -9.48
CA ALA A 237 -9.50 18.95 -10.13
C ALA A 237 -10.64 17.97 -10.41
N ARG A 238 -10.32 16.81 -10.99
CA ARG A 238 -11.26 15.73 -11.25
C ARG A 238 -11.97 15.26 -10.00
N ILE A 239 -11.21 15.00 -8.94
CA ILE A 239 -11.81 14.57 -7.67
C ILE A 239 -12.67 15.70 -7.08
N ALA A 240 -12.20 16.94 -7.12
CA ALA A 240 -12.96 18.08 -6.59
C ALA A 240 -14.31 18.24 -7.31
N LYS A 241 -14.32 18.06 -8.63
CA LYS A 241 -15.52 18.11 -9.46
C LYS A 241 -16.44 16.90 -9.23
N ASP A 242 -15.92 15.69 -9.36
CA ASP A 242 -16.71 14.46 -9.39
C ASP A 242 -17.23 14.06 -7.99
N ASN A 243 -16.48 14.39 -6.94
CA ASN A 243 -16.83 14.05 -5.55
C ASN A 243 -17.29 15.27 -4.74
N ASN A 244 -17.38 16.46 -5.34
CA ASN A 244 -17.76 17.71 -4.68
C ASN A 244 -17.03 17.92 -3.34
N THR A 245 -15.72 17.66 -3.32
CA THR A 245 -14.89 17.61 -2.10
C THR A 245 -13.62 18.42 -2.30
N LEU A 246 -13.23 19.23 -1.32
CA LEU A 246 -11.94 19.90 -1.36
C LEU A 246 -10.82 18.89 -1.11
N THR A 247 -10.07 18.62 -2.16
CA THR A 247 -9.03 17.59 -2.17
C THR A 247 -7.68 18.09 -1.73
N LYS A 248 -6.87 17.12 -1.34
CA LYS A 248 -5.50 17.29 -0.89
C LYS A 248 -4.58 16.39 -1.70
N GLY A 249 -3.34 16.84 -1.89
CA GLY A 249 -2.34 16.13 -2.67
C GLY A 249 -1.04 15.98 -1.89
N ILE A 250 -0.37 14.83 -2.04
CA ILE A 250 1.02 14.65 -1.60
C ILE A 250 1.85 14.17 -2.79
N GLY A 251 2.70 15.05 -3.33
CA GLY A 251 3.67 14.72 -4.37
C GLY A 251 5.05 14.50 -3.76
N ILE A 252 5.73 13.40 -4.09
CA ILE A 252 7.08 13.12 -3.58
C ILE A 252 8.05 12.82 -4.73
N ASP A 253 9.18 13.52 -4.71
CA ASP A 253 10.27 13.31 -5.66
C ASP A 253 10.93 11.93 -5.51
N GLU A 254 11.63 11.47 -6.55
CA GLU A 254 12.49 10.29 -6.44
C GLU A 254 13.52 10.43 -5.32
N ARG A 255 13.92 9.31 -4.71
CA ARG A 255 14.93 9.25 -3.63
C ARG A 255 14.59 10.18 -2.45
N THR A 256 13.29 10.36 -2.21
CA THR A 256 12.72 11.24 -1.19
C THR A 256 11.59 10.50 -0.49
N ALA A 257 11.47 10.71 0.81
CA ALA A 257 10.49 10.05 1.65
C ALA A 257 9.78 11.05 2.57
N VAL A 258 8.54 10.75 2.91
CA VAL A 258 7.76 11.45 3.93
C VAL A 258 7.31 10.42 4.96
N THR A 259 7.71 10.61 6.21
CA THR A 259 7.16 9.84 7.34
C THR A 259 6.09 10.65 8.03
N ILE A 260 4.95 10.05 8.33
CA ILE A 260 3.83 10.66 9.06
C ILE A 260 3.67 9.90 10.37
N ASP A 261 3.93 10.58 11.48
CA ASP A 261 3.79 9.97 12.80
C ASP A 261 2.31 9.89 13.24
N PRO A 262 2.00 9.20 14.36
CA PRO A 262 0.63 9.08 14.85
C PRO A 262 -0.05 10.40 15.24
N SER A 263 0.72 11.47 15.47
CA SER A 263 0.18 12.81 15.74
C SER A 263 -0.22 13.55 14.46
N GLY A 264 0.15 13.04 13.28
CA GLY A 264 -0.14 13.66 11.99
C GLY A 264 1.00 14.54 11.48
N MET A 265 2.15 14.54 12.16
CA MET A 265 3.30 15.32 11.72
C MET A 265 4.07 14.58 10.64
N ALA A 266 4.17 15.21 9.47
CA ALA A 266 4.93 14.74 8.33
C ALA A 266 6.36 15.32 8.38
N ARG A 267 7.37 14.48 8.10
CA ARG A 267 8.78 14.87 7.98
C ARG A 267 9.39 14.35 6.68
N VAL A 268 10.14 15.20 5.98
CA VAL A 268 10.80 14.88 4.72
C VAL A 268 12.23 14.37 4.93
N TYR A 269 12.61 13.33 4.20
CA TYR A 269 13.95 12.73 4.14
C TYR A 269 14.38 12.57 2.67
N GLY A 270 15.66 12.31 2.44
CA GLY A 270 16.19 12.00 1.12
C GLY A 270 16.89 13.18 0.46
N LEU A 271 16.71 13.33 -0.86
CA LEU A 271 17.49 14.28 -1.68
C LEU A 271 16.65 15.30 -2.44
N GLY A 272 15.34 15.08 -2.58
CA GLY A 272 14.42 15.96 -3.30
C GLY A 272 13.42 16.63 -2.36
N ASP A 273 12.32 17.10 -2.94
CA ASP A 273 11.26 17.82 -2.24
C ASP A 273 9.99 16.95 -2.11
N ALA A 274 9.19 17.29 -1.09
CA ALA A 274 7.81 16.85 -0.96
C ALA A 274 6.86 18.04 -1.09
N TYR A 275 5.69 17.80 -1.67
CA TYR A 275 4.69 18.82 -1.99
C TYR A 275 3.39 18.47 -1.30
N PHE A 276 2.92 19.33 -0.40
CA PHE A 276 1.64 19.20 0.28
C PHE A 276 0.67 20.22 -0.30
N ILE A 277 -0.38 19.74 -0.94
CA ILE A 277 -1.26 20.52 -1.79
C ILE A 277 -2.65 20.52 -1.18
N ARG A 278 -3.31 21.68 -1.13
CA ARG A 278 -4.72 21.79 -0.71
C ARG A 278 -5.50 22.65 -1.69
N ALA A 279 -6.67 22.15 -2.11
CA ALA A 279 -7.63 22.91 -2.90
C ALA A 279 -8.24 24.07 -2.08
N MET A 280 -8.29 25.26 -2.69
CA MET A 280 -8.86 26.48 -2.09
C MET A 280 -10.29 26.76 -2.59
N GLY A 281 -10.84 25.89 -3.44
CA GLY A 281 -12.19 26.00 -3.97
C GLY A 281 -12.49 24.90 -4.97
N LEU A 282 -13.71 24.87 -5.51
CA LEU A 282 -14.05 23.98 -6.63
C LEU A 282 -13.49 24.53 -7.94
N THR A 283 -13.35 23.65 -8.93
CA THR A 283 -12.85 23.94 -10.28
C THR A 283 -13.83 24.80 -11.10
N GLU A 284 -13.33 25.76 -11.89
CA GLU A 284 -14.15 26.53 -12.83
C GLU A 284 -14.54 25.72 -14.08
N VAL A 285 -13.56 25.19 -14.82
CA VAL A 285 -13.77 24.36 -16.02
C VAL A 285 -13.00 23.07 -15.85
N CYS A 286 -13.73 21.97 -15.66
CA CYS A 286 -13.20 20.61 -15.63
C CYS A 286 -14.25 19.71 -16.29
N GLU A 287 -14.11 19.55 -17.61
CA GLU A 287 -15.08 18.88 -18.48
C GLU A 287 -14.36 18.01 -19.51
N SER A 288 -15.07 17.06 -20.11
CA SER A 288 -14.49 16.15 -21.08
C SER A 288 -14.18 16.84 -22.41
N GLY A 289 -12.97 16.59 -22.93
CA GLY A 289 -12.51 17.14 -24.20
C GLY A 289 -12.23 18.65 -24.16
N GLN A 290 -12.11 19.23 -22.97
CA GLN A 290 -11.78 20.65 -22.76
C GLN A 290 -10.52 20.78 -21.89
N PRO A 291 -9.60 21.70 -22.22
CA PRO A 291 -8.50 22.03 -21.34
C PRO A 291 -8.99 22.49 -19.96
N LEU A 292 -8.29 22.05 -18.92
CA LEU A 292 -8.60 22.40 -17.53
C LEU A 292 -8.42 23.92 -17.33
N THR A 293 -9.40 24.56 -16.69
CA THR A 293 -9.22 25.87 -16.06
C THR A 293 -9.61 25.77 -14.58
N TRP A 294 -8.60 25.94 -13.73
CA TRP A 294 -8.75 26.06 -12.29
C TRP A 294 -7.88 27.23 -11.82
N ASP A 295 -8.42 28.44 -11.92
CA ASP A 295 -7.63 29.66 -11.76
C ASP A 295 -7.74 30.23 -10.34
N ARG A 296 -8.97 30.57 -9.94
CA ARG A 296 -9.30 31.25 -8.68
C ARG A 296 -8.40 32.48 -8.45
N ASN A 297 -8.24 33.32 -9.47
CA ASN A 297 -7.33 34.48 -9.47
C ASN A 297 -5.85 34.08 -9.23
N GLY A 298 -5.43 32.95 -9.80
CA GLY A 298 -4.11 32.37 -9.59
C GLY A 298 -3.91 31.71 -8.22
N GLU A 299 -4.96 31.39 -7.47
CA GLU A 299 -4.88 30.88 -6.09
C GLU A 299 -5.66 29.57 -5.88
N ALA A 300 -5.95 28.83 -6.95
CA ALA A 300 -6.76 27.61 -6.91
C ALA A 300 -6.26 26.57 -5.92
N LEU A 301 -4.93 26.42 -5.80
CA LEU A 301 -4.28 25.51 -4.88
C LEU A 301 -3.28 26.27 -4.00
N LYS A 302 -3.28 25.95 -2.71
CA LYS A 302 -2.21 26.35 -1.78
C LYS A 302 -1.25 25.18 -1.61
N VAL A 303 0.03 25.42 -1.84
CA VAL A 303 1.05 24.36 -1.89
C VAL A 303 2.21 24.68 -0.98
N TYR A 304 2.50 23.77 -0.06
CA TYR A 304 3.72 23.79 0.72
C TYR A 304 4.76 22.89 0.08
N LYS A 305 5.84 23.48 -0.43
CA LYS A 305 7.01 22.78 -0.94
C LYS A 305 8.02 22.62 0.20
N ALA A 306 8.15 21.39 0.70
CA ALA A 306 9.00 21.02 1.81
C ALA A 306 10.31 20.37 1.32
N PRO A 307 11.48 20.95 1.60
CA PRO A 307 12.75 20.31 1.33
C PRO A 307 13.04 19.24 2.38
N VAL A 308 14.18 18.54 2.22
CA VAL A 308 14.72 17.60 3.22
C VAL A 308 14.78 18.26 4.61
N SER A 309 14.37 17.51 5.64
CA SER A 309 14.16 17.97 7.02
C SER A 309 12.97 18.91 7.23
N GLY A 310 12.29 19.33 6.16
CA GLY A 310 11.04 20.05 6.23
C GLY A 310 9.96 19.25 6.95
N VAL A 311 9.07 19.97 7.61
CA VAL A 311 7.98 19.42 8.41
C VAL A 311 6.65 20.02 7.96
N PHE A 312 5.58 19.23 7.98
CA PHE A 312 4.22 19.68 7.67
C PHE A 312 3.20 19.00 8.59
N ASP A 313 2.22 19.77 9.08
CA ASP A 313 1.15 19.26 9.94
C ASP A 313 -0.08 18.85 9.10
N LEU A 314 -0.36 17.54 9.04
CA LEU A 314 -1.51 17.01 8.30
C LEU A 314 -2.83 17.11 9.07
N THR A 315 -2.82 17.60 10.32
CA THR A 315 -4.03 17.84 11.10
C THR A 315 -4.72 19.14 10.69
N ASP A 316 -3.96 20.16 10.29
CA ASP A 316 -4.48 21.47 9.87
C ASP A 316 -4.32 21.74 8.37
N TRP A 317 -3.33 21.13 7.71
CA TRP A 317 -2.96 21.42 6.32
C TRP A 317 -2.60 22.89 6.06
N GLU A 318 -2.05 23.56 7.08
CA GLU A 318 -1.72 24.99 7.10
C GLU A 318 -0.34 25.26 7.71
N THR A 319 0.15 24.38 8.59
CA THR A 319 1.40 24.59 9.31
C THR A 319 2.54 23.81 8.67
N GLY A 320 3.58 24.52 8.23
CA GLY A 320 4.81 23.95 7.69
C GLY A 320 6.04 24.69 8.20
N VAL A 321 7.11 23.94 8.50
CA VAL A 321 8.41 24.48 8.94
C VAL A 321 9.53 24.03 7.99
N GLY A 322 10.37 24.99 7.57
CA GLY A 322 11.57 24.74 6.76
C GLY A 322 11.37 24.74 5.23
N GLY A 323 10.15 24.96 4.74
CA GLY A 323 9.80 24.98 3.33
C GLY A 323 9.24 26.32 2.85
N THR A 324 8.64 26.32 1.66
CA THR A 324 8.10 27.53 1.01
C THR A 324 6.67 27.31 0.56
N TRP A 325 5.87 28.37 0.64
CA TRP A 325 4.49 28.37 0.18
C TRP A 325 4.37 28.93 -1.23
N HIS A 326 3.51 28.31 -2.03
CA HIS A 326 3.20 28.68 -3.40
C HIS A 326 1.70 28.62 -3.63
N HIS A 327 1.24 29.39 -4.60
CA HIS A 327 -0.04 29.17 -5.24
C HIS A 327 0.15 28.51 -6.60
N TRP A 328 -0.65 27.48 -6.87
CA TRP A 328 -0.76 26.89 -8.20
C TRP A 328 -2.14 27.16 -8.79
N SER A 329 -2.17 27.34 -10.10
CA SER A 329 -3.39 27.47 -10.88
C SER A 329 -3.20 26.91 -12.29
N VAL A 330 -4.30 26.70 -13.00
CA VAL A 330 -4.30 26.27 -14.41
C VAL A 330 -5.27 27.14 -15.18
N VAL A 331 -4.85 27.66 -16.33
CA VAL A 331 -5.71 28.41 -17.26
C VAL A 331 -5.56 27.82 -18.64
N ASP A 332 -6.65 27.33 -19.24
CA ASP A 332 -6.66 26.75 -20.58
C ASP A 332 -5.58 25.66 -20.77
N GLY A 333 -5.49 24.73 -19.82
CA GLY A 333 -4.50 23.66 -19.80
C GLY A 333 -3.06 24.09 -19.46
N GLN A 334 -2.80 25.37 -19.21
CA GLN A 334 -1.47 25.89 -18.86
C GLN A 334 -1.29 25.97 -17.35
N PHE A 335 -0.31 25.24 -16.82
CA PHE A 335 0.05 25.26 -15.40
C PHE A 335 0.82 26.52 -15.03
N ASN A 336 0.42 27.15 -13.93
CA ASN A 336 1.05 28.32 -13.35
C ASN A 336 1.42 28.08 -11.89
N SER A 337 2.57 28.61 -11.48
CA SER A 337 3.03 28.61 -10.09
C SER A 337 3.58 29.98 -9.73
N LYS A 338 3.11 30.56 -8.63
CA LYS A 338 3.65 31.80 -8.06
C LYS A 338 3.94 31.61 -6.56
N PRO A 339 4.93 32.31 -5.99
CA PRO A 339 5.12 32.36 -4.54
C PRO A 339 3.85 32.85 -3.83
N PHE A 340 3.60 32.33 -2.63
CA PHE A 340 2.55 32.82 -1.71
C PHE A 340 2.98 34.15 -1.08
#